data_AF-A0A7C6HDM3-F1
#
_entry.id   AF-A0A7C6HDM3-F1
#
_cell.length_a   1.000
_cell.length_b   1.000
_cell.length_c   1.000
_cell.angle_alpha   90.00
_cell.angle_beta   90.00
_cell.angle_gamma   90.00
#
_symmetry.space_group_name_H-M   'P 1'
#
loop_
_entity.id
_entity.type
_entity.pdbx_description
1 polymer ?
#
loop_
_entity_poly.entity_id
_entity_poly.type
_entity_poly.pdbx_seq_one_letter_code
_entity_poly.pdbx_strand_id
1 'polypeptide(L)'
;MSKRDKLFDKFFLKKSKKVSPEILTLIDEDVQKAIYRAYELNNITDKDVIEKPIILKMPESFYESGTVNFLYHEKQNDVIYDQSLLVALFIGKKTMYYYQANIDHRTGLIAGDIAGEIALDTVTNVETIFSSDDKDTHKSYLDLELSTADGNTYSFRLRNQYVENPSTHKVFLNENEKYVLSQVKEAVRRAY
;
A
#
# COMPACT_ATOMS: atom_id res chain seq x y z
N MET A 1 11.86 -8.80 23.16
CA MET A 1 10.68 -7.91 23.15
C MET A 1 11.02 -6.54 23.67
N SER A 2 11.01 -5.54 22.77
CA SER A 2 11.19 -4.13 23.11
C SER A 2 9.96 -3.58 23.87
N LYS A 3 10.06 -2.35 24.40
CA LYS A 3 8.89 -1.67 25.02
C LYS A 3 7.77 -1.46 23.99
N ARG A 4 8.13 -1.15 22.75
CA ARG A 4 7.21 -0.93 21.63
C ARG A 4 6.48 -2.21 21.25
N ASP A 5 7.24 -3.30 21.12
CA ASP A 5 6.72 -4.65 20.82
C ASP A 5 5.66 -5.08 21.85
N LYS A 6 5.98 -4.95 23.16
CA LYS A 6 5.03 -5.17 24.26
C LYS A 6 3.76 -4.30 24.19
N LEU A 7 3.89 -3.07 23.71
CA LEU A 7 2.78 -2.13 23.58
C LEU A 7 1.82 -2.58 22.47
N PHE A 8 2.37 -2.95 21.31
CA PHE A 8 1.61 -3.47 20.18
C PHE A 8 0.93 -4.80 20.53
N ASP A 9 1.64 -5.75 21.14
CA ASP A 9 1.04 -7.02 21.58
C ASP A 9 -0.16 -6.79 22.49
N LYS A 10 -0.02 -5.91 23.50
CA LYS A 10 -1.11 -5.59 24.43
C LYS A 10 -2.28 -4.90 23.71
N PHE A 11 -2.00 -4.08 22.71
CA PHE A 11 -3.00 -3.37 21.92
C PHE A 11 -3.86 -4.33 21.10
N PHE A 12 -3.25 -5.32 20.43
CA PHE A 12 -3.97 -6.30 19.61
C PHE A 12 -4.55 -7.48 20.41
N LEU A 13 -3.93 -7.88 21.54
CA LEU A 13 -4.45 -8.94 22.42
C LEU A 13 -5.74 -8.55 23.11
N LYS A 14 -5.81 -7.32 23.62
CA LYS A 14 -7.07 -6.79 24.10
C LYS A 14 -7.89 -6.56 22.84
N LYS A 15 -9.03 -7.24 22.68
CA LYS A 15 -10.12 -6.83 21.78
C LYS A 15 -10.73 -5.48 22.22
N SER A 16 -9.88 -4.55 22.65
CA SER A 16 -10.19 -3.19 23.05
C SER A 16 -10.62 -2.48 21.79
N LYS A 17 -11.91 -2.16 21.71
CA LYS A 17 -12.43 -1.24 20.70
C LYS A 17 -11.84 0.17 20.81
N LYS A 18 -11.10 0.46 21.89
CA LYS A 18 -10.49 1.76 22.11
C LYS A 18 -9.13 1.82 21.44
N VAL A 19 -9.07 2.63 20.39
CA VAL A 19 -7.84 2.98 19.67
C VAL A 19 -6.90 3.74 20.60
N SER A 20 -5.61 3.42 20.52
CA SER A 20 -4.55 4.06 21.31
C SER A 20 -3.89 5.16 20.46
N PRO A 21 -3.97 6.45 20.87
CA PRO A 21 -3.28 7.54 20.16
C PRO A 21 -1.77 7.32 20.07
N GLU A 22 -1.15 6.69 21.08
CA GLU A 22 0.27 6.35 21.08
C GLU A 22 0.60 5.36 19.95
N ILE A 23 -0.23 4.33 19.76
CA ILE A 23 -0.03 3.35 18.67
C ILE A 23 -0.20 4.02 17.30
N LEU A 24 -1.24 4.84 17.12
CA LEU A 24 -1.46 5.55 15.87
C LEU A 24 -0.28 6.45 15.53
N THR A 25 0.24 7.19 16.51
CA THR A 25 1.41 8.05 16.34
C THR A 25 2.63 7.24 15.88
N LEU A 26 2.88 6.09 16.52
CA LEU A 26 4.00 5.21 16.16
C LEU A 26 3.87 4.61 14.75
N ILE A 27 2.65 4.29 14.31
CA ILE A 27 2.38 3.82 12.94
C ILE A 27 2.59 4.95 11.94
N ASP A 28 2.06 6.14 12.22
CA ASP A 28 2.22 7.31 11.36
C ASP A 28 3.70 7.69 11.22
N GLU A 29 4.47 7.65 12.30
CA GLU A 29 5.93 7.87 12.27
C GLU A 29 6.65 6.88 11.34
N ASP A 30 6.30 5.59 11.37
CA ASP A 30 6.94 4.61 10.48
C ASP A 30 6.54 4.80 9.02
N VAL A 31 5.27 5.16 8.77
CA VAL A 31 4.80 5.53 7.43
C VAL A 31 5.54 6.75 6.92
N GLN A 32 5.74 7.79 7.74
CA GLN A 32 6.51 8.97 7.35
C GLN A 32 7.98 8.63 7.08
N LYS A 33 8.60 7.72 7.86
CA LYS A 33 9.96 7.24 7.56
C LYS A 33 10.02 6.49 6.22
N ALA A 34 9.02 5.67 5.91
CA ALA A 34 8.94 4.97 4.63
C ALA A 34 8.76 5.96 3.45
N ILE A 35 7.92 6.98 3.61
CA ILE A 35 7.75 8.04 2.62
C ILE A 35 9.08 8.81 2.44
N TYR A 36 9.77 9.15 3.52
CA TYR A 36 11.09 9.79 3.44
C TYR A 36 12.09 8.94 2.66
N ARG A 37 12.16 7.63 2.94
CA ARG A 37 12.98 6.68 2.16
C ARG A 37 12.58 6.65 0.69
N ALA A 38 11.29 6.74 0.38
CA ALA A 38 10.80 6.80 -1.00
C ALA A 38 11.31 8.04 -1.75
N TYR A 39 11.33 9.21 -1.13
CA TYR A 39 11.92 10.43 -1.72
C TYR A 39 13.42 10.26 -1.95
N GLU A 40 14.15 9.75 -0.97
CA GLU A 40 15.61 9.55 -1.06
C GLU A 40 15.99 8.51 -2.14
N LEU A 41 15.31 7.36 -2.16
CA LEU A 41 15.63 6.27 -3.09
C LEU A 41 15.23 6.58 -4.53
N ASN A 42 14.14 7.31 -4.74
CA ASN A 42 13.79 7.82 -6.06
C ASN A 42 14.57 9.08 -6.43
N ASN A 43 15.32 9.67 -5.49
CA ASN A 43 16.02 10.94 -5.66
C ASN A 43 15.11 12.07 -6.18
N ILE A 44 13.94 12.21 -5.56
CA ILE A 44 12.92 13.22 -5.91
C ILE A 44 12.66 14.18 -4.75
N THR A 45 11.96 15.27 -5.05
CA THR A 45 11.48 16.27 -4.09
C THR A 45 10.00 16.59 -4.36
N ASP A 46 9.38 17.36 -3.48
CA ASP A 46 8.00 17.84 -3.68
C ASP A 46 7.79 18.63 -4.98
N LYS A 47 8.86 19.17 -5.59
CA LYS A 47 8.78 19.90 -6.86
C LYS A 47 8.57 18.98 -8.07
N ASP A 48 8.93 17.72 -7.92
CA ASP A 48 8.83 16.70 -8.97
C ASP A 48 7.43 16.08 -9.04
N VAL A 49 6.63 16.29 -7.98
CA VAL A 49 5.28 15.75 -7.83
C VAL A 49 4.25 16.87 -8.03
N ILE A 50 3.24 16.65 -8.87
CA ILE A 50 2.18 17.65 -9.13
C ILE A 50 1.08 17.58 -8.09
N GLU A 51 0.79 16.36 -7.65
CA GLU A 51 -0.31 16.04 -6.74
C GLU A 51 0.23 15.47 -5.43
N LYS A 52 -0.63 15.32 -4.42
CA LYS A 52 -0.19 14.64 -3.19
C LYS A 52 0.14 13.18 -3.50
N PRO A 53 1.21 12.62 -2.91
CA PRO A 53 1.52 11.21 -3.07
C PRO A 53 0.33 10.34 -2.65
N ILE A 54 0.04 9.33 -3.45
CA ILE A 54 -0.96 8.32 -3.10
C ILE A 54 -0.27 7.29 -2.22
N ILE A 55 -0.70 7.19 -0.97
CA ILE A 55 -0.15 6.24 0.00
C ILE A 55 -1.18 5.17 0.31
N LEU A 56 -0.84 3.93 0.00
CA LEU A 56 -1.66 2.75 0.25
C LEU A 56 -0.99 1.88 1.31
N LYS A 57 -1.80 1.34 2.20
CA LYS A 57 -1.37 0.41 3.24
C LYS A 57 -2.29 -0.80 3.19
N MET A 58 -1.70 -1.98 3.23
CA MET A 58 -2.44 -3.24 3.21
C MET A 58 -1.81 -4.24 4.17
N PRO A 59 -2.60 -5.19 4.69
CA PRO A 59 -2.07 -6.18 5.62
C PRO A 59 -1.10 -7.09 4.86
N GLU A 60 0.17 -7.06 5.24
CA GLU A 60 1.17 -7.99 4.72
C GLU A 60 2.11 -8.36 5.85
N SER A 61 2.38 -9.65 5.97
CA SER A 61 3.29 -10.13 6.99
C SER A 61 4.72 -9.76 6.61
N PHE A 62 5.48 -9.25 7.57
CA PHE A 62 6.88 -8.89 7.36
C PHE A 62 7.77 -10.13 7.13
N TYR A 63 7.33 -11.31 7.58
CA TYR A 63 8.01 -12.59 7.41
C TYR A 63 7.10 -13.59 6.68
N GLU A 64 7.65 -14.49 5.86
CA GLU A 64 6.86 -15.43 5.03
C GLU A 64 5.81 -16.25 5.81
N SER A 65 6.11 -16.61 7.07
CA SER A 65 5.20 -17.39 7.93
C SER A 65 4.57 -16.57 9.06
N GLY A 66 4.65 -15.24 8.99
CA GLY A 66 4.11 -14.37 10.02
C GLY A 66 2.61 -14.13 9.86
N THR A 67 1.98 -13.71 10.95
CA THR A 67 0.57 -13.32 10.99
C THR A 67 0.46 -11.81 11.16
N VAL A 68 -0.48 -11.20 10.47
CA VAL A 68 -0.82 -9.77 10.65
C VAL A 68 -1.95 -9.65 11.66
N ASN A 69 -1.72 -8.91 12.74
CA ASN A 69 -2.78 -8.53 13.66
C ASN A 69 -3.46 -7.26 13.16
N PHE A 70 -4.78 -7.20 13.30
CA PHE A 70 -5.57 -6.07 12.84
C PHE A 70 -6.65 -5.65 13.83
N LEU A 71 -7.00 -4.36 13.81
CA LEU A 71 -8.10 -3.79 14.59
C LEU A 71 -8.86 -2.77 13.75
N TYR A 72 -10.18 -2.91 13.68
CA TYR A 72 -11.03 -1.93 12.99
C TYR A 72 -11.21 -0.66 13.83
N HIS A 73 -10.84 0.49 13.25
CA HIS A 73 -11.01 1.82 13.82
C HIS A 73 -12.35 2.42 13.37
N GLU A 74 -13.43 2.14 14.11
CA GLU A 74 -14.80 2.58 13.77
C GLU A 74 -14.92 4.07 13.39
N LYS A 75 -14.28 4.99 14.14
CA LYS A 75 -14.39 6.44 13.85
C LYS A 75 -13.69 6.92 12.57
N GLN A 76 -12.63 6.25 12.16
CA GLN A 76 -11.87 6.59 10.95
C GLN A 76 -12.28 5.71 9.76
N ASN A 77 -13.15 4.71 10.00
CA ASN A 77 -13.54 3.71 9.00
C ASN A 77 -12.30 3.07 8.34
N ASP A 78 -11.28 2.79 9.16
CA ASP A 78 -9.98 2.28 8.73
C ASP A 78 -9.60 1.04 9.54
N VAL A 79 -8.66 0.24 9.03
CA VAL A 79 -8.13 -0.93 9.73
C VAL A 79 -6.67 -0.67 10.09
N ILE A 80 -6.36 -0.81 11.38
CA ILE A 80 -5.01 -0.66 11.91
C ILE A 80 -4.32 -2.03 11.85
N TYR A 81 -3.11 -2.08 11.29
CA TYR A 81 -2.30 -3.29 11.19
C TYR A 81 -1.03 -3.17 12.03
N ASP A 82 -0.55 -4.28 12.59
CA ASP A 82 0.77 -4.34 13.22
C ASP A 82 1.92 -4.47 12.21
N GLN A 83 1.61 -4.97 11.02
CA GLN A 83 2.52 -5.13 9.90
C GLN A 83 1.79 -4.75 8.60
N SER A 84 2.47 -4.07 7.70
CA SER A 84 1.86 -3.64 6.43
C SER A 84 2.84 -3.62 5.27
N LEU A 85 2.32 -3.86 4.07
CA LEU A 85 2.95 -3.41 2.83
C LEU A 85 2.49 -1.97 2.59
N LEU A 86 3.45 -1.07 2.46
CA LEU A 86 3.22 0.30 2.02
C LEU A 86 3.54 0.40 0.54
N VAL A 87 2.62 0.99 -0.23
CA VAL A 87 2.83 1.38 -1.62
C VAL A 87 2.64 2.89 -1.71
N ALA A 88 3.62 3.59 -2.27
CA ALA A 88 3.58 5.02 -2.50
C ALA A 88 3.72 5.30 -4.00
N LEU A 89 2.80 6.09 -4.56
CA LEU A 89 2.85 6.55 -5.95
C LEU A 89 2.96 8.08 -5.98
N PHE A 90 3.98 8.58 -6.66
CA PHE A 90 4.26 10.00 -6.82
C PHE A 90 4.08 10.38 -8.29
N ILE A 91 3.03 11.16 -8.57
CA ILE A 91 2.67 11.53 -9.94
C ILE A 91 3.32 12.87 -10.30
N GLY A 92 4.30 12.83 -11.20
CA GLY A 92 4.92 14.00 -11.83
C GLY A 92 4.28 14.37 -13.17
N LYS A 93 4.95 15.26 -13.93
CA LYS A 93 4.48 15.74 -15.25
C LYS A 93 4.61 14.72 -16.35
N LYS A 94 5.74 14.02 -16.39
CA LYS A 94 6.08 13.03 -17.41
C LYS A 94 6.44 11.67 -16.83
N THR A 95 6.64 11.62 -15.52
CA THR A 95 7.16 10.47 -14.80
C THR A 95 6.26 10.19 -13.62
N MET A 96 5.95 8.93 -13.38
CA MET A 96 5.41 8.46 -12.12
C MET A 96 6.51 7.71 -11.37
N TYR A 97 6.80 8.12 -10.15
CA TYR A 97 7.71 7.40 -9.27
C TYR A 97 6.91 6.50 -8.34
N TYR A 98 7.47 5.37 -7.98
CA TYR A 98 6.83 4.43 -7.07
C TYR A 98 7.81 3.97 -5.99
N TYR A 99 7.23 3.55 -4.88
CA TYR A 99 7.96 2.92 -3.80
C TYR A 99 7.09 1.87 -3.12
N GLN A 100 7.68 0.72 -2.80
CA GLN A 100 7.04 -0.33 -2.02
C GLN A 100 7.98 -0.79 -0.92
N ALA A 101 7.46 -1.02 0.29
CA ALA A 101 8.22 -1.64 1.37
C ALA A 101 7.32 -2.28 2.42
N ASN A 102 7.82 -3.34 3.05
CA ASN A 102 7.21 -3.93 4.22
C ASN A 102 7.61 -3.17 5.48
N ILE A 103 6.65 -2.98 6.38
CA ILE A 103 6.83 -2.30 7.66
C ILE A 103 6.35 -3.20 8.79
N ASP A 104 7.22 -3.48 9.76
CA ASP A 104 6.82 -4.07 11.04
C ASP A 104 6.68 -2.95 12.08
N HIS A 105 5.45 -2.53 12.36
CA HIS A 105 5.18 -1.43 13.29
C HIS A 105 5.47 -1.79 14.75
N ARG A 106 5.67 -3.06 15.10
CA ARG A 106 6.05 -3.47 16.47
C ARG A 106 7.50 -3.10 16.76
N THR A 107 8.34 -3.17 15.73
CA THR A 107 9.78 -2.88 15.81
C THR A 107 10.17 -1.56 15.16
N GLY A 108 9.32 -1.02 14.28
CA GLY A 108 9.62 0.13 13.41
C GLY A 108 10.54 -0.22 12.25
N LEU A 109 10.75 -1.51 11.96
CA LEU A 109 11.64 -1.97 10.90
C LEU A 109 10.94 -1.81 9.54
N ILE A 110 11.69 -1.31 8.56
CA ILE A 110 11.27 -1.16 7.17
C ILE A 110 12.28 -1.91 6.29
N ALA A 111 11.79 -2.82 5.46
CA ALA A 111 12.63 -3.64 4.58
C ALA A 111 11.93 -4.01 3.26
N GLY A 112 12.72 -4.54 2.33
CA GLY A 112 12.24 -4.94 1.01
C GLY A 112 11.89 -3.73 0.14
N ASP A 113 12.65 -2.63 0.28
CA ASP A 113 12.47 -1.43 -0.50
C ASP A 113 12.57 -1.73 -2.00
N ILE A 114 11.53 -1.37 -2.73
CA ILE A 114 11.50 -1.34 -4.18
C ILE A 114 11.12 0.08 -4.58
N ALA A 115 12.05 0.79 -5.22
CA ALA A 115 11.82 2.14 -5.73
C ALA A 115 12.08 2.14 -7.24
N GLY A 116 11.38 3.00 -7.98
CA GLY A 116 11.58 3.12 -9.40
C GLY A 116 10.67 4.17 -10.03
N GLU A 117 10.80 4.30 -11.34
CA GLU A 117 10.10 5.31 -12.11
C GLU A 117 9.54 4.73 -13.42
N ILE A 118 8.45 5.33 -13.89
CA ILE A 118 7.77 4.97 -15.13
C ILE A 118 7.56 6.25 -15.92
N ALA A 119 8.08 6.28 -17.15
CA ALA A 119 7.79 7.33 -18.11
C ALA A 119 6.33 7.20 -18.58
N LEU A 120 5.50 8.18 -18.25
CA LEU A 120 4.05 8.13 -18.45
C LEU A 120 3.63 8.12 -19.92
N ASP A 121 4.43 8.73 -20.80
CA ASP A 121 4.22 8.75 -22.25
C ASP A 121 4.49 7.39 -22.93
N THR A 122 5.16 6.47 -22.22
CA THR A 122 5.38 5.10 -22.69
C THR A 122 4.28 4.14 -22.25
N VAL A 123 3.38 4.54 -21.36
CA VAL A 123 2.32 3.68 -20.82
C VAL A 123 1.23 3.49 -21.86
N THR A 124 1.04 2.25 -22.30
CA THR A 124 0.07 1.87 -23.34
C THR A 124 -1.24 1.33 -22.75
N ASN A 125 -1.20 0.77 -21.54
CA ASN A 125 -2.38 0.21 -20.87
C ASN A 125 -2.36 0.49 -19.38
N VAL A 126 -3.55 0.71 -18.80
CA VAL A 126 -3.76 0.85 -17.35
C VAL A 126 -5.01 0.06 -16.96
N GLU A 127 -4.81 -1.01 -16.21
CA GLU A 127 -5.88 -1.95 -15.83
C GLU A 127 -5.83 -2.36 -14.37
N THR A 128 -6.92 -2.96 -13.89
CA THR A 128 -7.00 -3.52 -12.55
C THR A 128 -7.22 -5.02 -12.65
N ILE A 129 -6.37 -5.80 -11.99
CA ILE A 129 -6.43 -7.26 -11.99
C ILE A 129 -6.89 -7.73 -10.62
N PHE A 130 -7.89 -8.60 -10.61
CA PHE A 130 -8.29 -9.32 -9.41
C PHE A 130 -7.75 -10.74 -9.48
N SER A 131 -7.04 -11.15 -8.44
CA SER A 131 -6.43 -12.47 -8.34
C SER A 131 -6.68 -13.10 -6.96
N SER A 132 -6.62 -14.42 -6.88
CA SER A 132 -6.62 -15.17 -5.62
C SER A 132 -5.21 -15.66 -5.32
N ASP A 133 -4.90 -15.85 -4.04
CA ASP A 133 -3.64 -16.49 -3.65
C ASP A 133 -3.65 -17.97 -4.03
N ASP A 134 -2.54 -18.44 -4.60
CA ASP A 134 -2.40 -19.83 -5.05
C ASP A 134 -2.45 -20.84 -3.89
N LYS A 135 -2.05 -20.42 -2.68
CA LYS A 135 -1.98 -21.27 -1.48
C LYS A 135 -3.22 -21.12 -0.61
N ASP A 136 -3.91 -19.99 -0.65
CA ASP A 136 -5.15 -19.75 0.07
C ASP A 136 -6.19 -19.04 -0.80
N THR A 137 -7.15 -19.81 -1.31
CA THR A 137 -8.21 -19.30 -2.19
C THR A 137 -9.12 -18.25 -1.55
N HIS A 138 -9.11 -18.12 -0.21
CA HIS A 138 -9.85 -17.08 0.48
C HIS A 138 -9.09 -15.75 0.51
N LYS A 139 -7.78 -15.77 0.29
CA LYS A 139 -7.00 -14.55 0.14
C LYS A 139 -7.09 -14.07 -1.31
N SER A 140 -7.39 -12.79 -1.50
CA SER A 140 -7.45 -12.17 -2.82
C SER A 140 -6.80 -10.81 -2.85
N TYR A 141 -6.33 -10.46 -4.03
CA TYR A 141 -5.61 -9.24 -4.33
C TYR A 141 -6.34 -8.47 -5.41
N LEU A 142 -6.24 -7.14 -5.31
CA LEU A 142 -6.57 -6.24 -6.39
C LEU A 142 -5.31 -5.45 -6.69
N ASP A 143 -4.79 -5.60 -7.90
CA ASP A 143 -3.58 -4.94 -8.36
C ASP A 143 -3.92 -3.94 -9.48
N LEU A 144 -3.18 -2.83 -9.52
CA LEU A 144 -3.15 -1.89 -10.64
C LEU A 144 -1.95 -2.25 -11.51
N GLU A 145 -2.20 -2.52 -12.79
CA GLU A 145 -1.14 -2.84 -13.75
C GLU A 145 -1.00 -1.76 -14.81
N LEU A 146 0.26 -1.37 -15.06
CA LEU A 146 0.65 -0.47 -16.13
C LEU A 146 1.55 -1.24 -17.09
N SER A 147 1.14 -1.34 -18.35
CA SER A 147 1.98 -1.89 -19.42
C SER A 147 2.60 -0.75 -20.22
N THR A 148 3.88 -0.88 -20.55
CA THR A 148 4.63 0.10 -21.33
C THR A 148 4.94 -0.42 -22.74
N ALA A 149 5.21 0.50 -23.67
CA ALA A 149 5.43 0.21 -25.09
C ALA A 149 6.64 -0.71 -25.37
N ASP A 150 7.58 -0.81 -24.43
CA ASP A 150 8.73 -1.71 -24.46
C ASP A 150 8.41 -3.14 -23.98
N GLY A 151 7.15 -3.40 -23.59
CA GLY A 151 6.68 -4.71 -23.13
C GLY A 151 6.84 -4.96 -21.63
N ASN A 152 7.29 -3.98 -20.85
CA ASN A 152 7.34 -4.10 -19.40
C ASN A 152 5.94 -3.93 -18.77
N THR A 153 5.71 -4.62 -17.65
CA THR A 153 4.50 -4.48 -16.83
C THR A 153 4.89 -4.17 -15.40
N TYR A 154 4.30 -3.12 -14.85
CA TYR A 154 4.46 -2.70 -13.47
C TYR A 154 3.16 -2.94 -12.72
N SER A 155 3.23 -3.69 -11.62
CA SER A 155 2.06 -4.08 -10.83
C SER A 155 2.15 -3.48 -9.42
N PHE A 156 1.07 -2.82 -9.01
CA PHE A 156 0.96 -2.13 -7.72
C PHE A 156 -0.27 -2.63 -6.98
N ARG A 157 -0.07 -3.25 -5.82
CA ARG A 157 -1.20 -3.76 -5.04
C ARG A 157 -2.04 -2.61 -4.49
N LEU A 158 -3.35 -2.67 -4.76
CA LEU A 158 -4.34 -1.72 -4.24
C LEU A 158 -5.05 -2.27 -3.00
N ARG A 159 -5.30 -3.58 -2.97
CA ARG A 159 -6.00 -4.25 -1.87
C ARG A 159 -5.46 -5.65 -1.65
N ASN A 160 -5.33 -6.00 -0.37
CA ASN A 160 -5.21 -7.38 0.09
C ASN A 160 -6.38 -7.65 1.05
N GLN A 161 -7.18 -8.66 0.77
CA GLN A 161 -8.38 -8.96 1.55
C GLN A 161 -8.60 -10.48 1.70
N TYR A 162 -9.29 -10.83 2.78
CA TYR A 162 -9.84 -12.17 2.97
C TYR A 162 -11.31 -12.18 2.52
N VAL A 163 -11.66 -13.17 1.71
CA VAL A 163 -12.97 -13.36 1.10
C VAL A 163 -13.51 -14.70 1.56
N GLU A 164 -14.59 -14.65 2.34
CA GLU A 164 -15.21 -15.83 2.93
C GLU A 164 -15.82 -16.77 1.87
N ASN A 165 -16.41 -16.22 0.79
CA ASN A 165 -16.99 -16.99 -0.31
C ASN A 165 -16.51 -16.50 -1.69
N PRO A 166 -15.33 -16.95 -2.16
CA PRO A 166 -14.72 -16.48 -3.41
C PRO A 166 -15.62 -16.61 -4.64
N SER A 167 -16.41 -17.70 -4.72
CA SER A 167 -17.30 -18.01 -5.85
C SER A 167 -18.46 -17.02 -6.06
N THR A 168 -18.78 -16.23 -5.04
CA THR A 168 -19.89 -15.26 -5.08
C THR A 168 -19.43 -13.81 -4.90
N HIS A 169 -18.12 -13.61 -4.70
CA HIS A 169 -17.56 -12.31 -4.44
C HIS A 169 -17.62 -11.45 -5.70
N LYS A 170 -18.38 -10.36 -5.63
CA LYS A 170 -18.40 -9.36 -6.69
C LYS A 170 -17.23 -8.40 -6.49
N VAL A 171 -16.38 -8.30 -7.49
CA VAL A 171 -15.27 -7.35 -7.48
C VAL A 171 -15.80 -5.98 -7.81
N PHE A 172 -15.83 -5.10 -6.81
CA PHE A 172 -16.05 -3.68 -6.98
C PHE A 172 -14.86 -2.90 -6.46
N LEU A 173 -14.50 -1.84 -7.19
CA LEU A 173 -13.56 -0.85 -6.72
C LEU A 173 -14.22 -0.02 -5.62
N ASN A 174 -13.58 0.12 -4.47
CA ASN A 174 -13.96 1.10 -3.46
C ASN A 174 -13.54 2.52 -3.89
N GLU A 175 -13.94 3.55 -3.15
CA GLU A 175 -13.67 4.94 -3.52
C GLU A 175 -12.17 5.26 -3.58
N ASN A 176 -11.35 4.69 -2.69
CA ASN A 176 -9.90 4.87 -2.73
C ASN A 176 -9.30 4.22 -3.98
N GLU A 177 -9.69 3.00 -4.31
CA GLU A 177 -9.24 2.27 -5.50
C GLU A 177 -9.65 2.99 -6.80
N LYS A 178 -10.88 3.51 -6.86
CA LYS A 178 -11.36 4.35 -7.97
C LYS A 178 -10.54 5.63 -8.09
N TYR A 179 -10.23 6.27 -6.97
CA TYR A 179 -9.41 7.46 -6.94
C TYR A 179 -8.00 7.18 -7.46
N VAL A 180 -7.33 6.12 -6.99
CA VAL A 180 -6.00 5.76 -7.52
C VAL A 180 -6.05 5.51 -9.01
N LEU A 181 -6.99 4.70 -9.47
CA LEU A 181 -7.16 4.39 -10.89
C LEU A 181 -7.41 5.65 -11.73
N SER A 182 -8.23 6.58 -11.24
CA SER A 182 -8.53 7.82 -11.97
C SER A 182 -7.32 8.73 -12.04
N GLN A 183 -6.59 8.95 -10.94
CA GLN A 183 -5.39 9.79 -10.93
C GLN A 183 -4.31 9.24 -11.86
N VAL A 184 -4.07 7.92 -11.85
CA VAL A 184 -3.07 7.30 -12.74
C VAL A 184 -3.51 7.41 -14.21
N LYS A 185 -4.77 7.12 -14.52
CA LYS A 185 -5.28 7.26 -15.91
C LYS A 185 -5.24 8.69 -16.41
N GLU A 186 -5.55 9.66 -15.55
CA GLU A 186 -5.44 11.08 -15.89
C GLU A 186 -3.98 11.49 -16.11
N ALA A 187 -3.06 11.03 -15.26
CA ALA A 187 -1.63 11.30 -15.42
C ALA A 187 -1.09 10.78 -16.77
N VAL A 188 -1.43 9.54 -17.13
CA VAL A 188 -1.05 8.95 -18.42
C VAL A 188 -1.62 9.77 -19.58
N ARG A 189 -2.91 10.14 -19.55
CA ARG A 189 -3.55 10.95 -20.60
C ARG A 189 -2.93 12.34 -20.75
N ARG A 190 -2.42 12.94 -19.68
CA ARG A 190 -1.76 14.26 -19.70
C ARG A 190 -0.35 14.22 -20.28
N ALA A 191 0.28 13.04 -20.29
CA ALA A 191 1.66 12.87 -20.76
C ALA A 191 1.74 12.72 -22.29
N TYR A 192 0.64 12.33 -22.93
CA TYR A 192 0.42 12.40 -24.38
C TYR A 192 0.11 13.83 -24.82
#